data_AF-A0A8X7RDN0-F1
#
_entry.id   AF-A0A8X7RDN0-F1
#
_cell.length_a   1.000
_cell.length_b   1.000
_cell.length_c   1.000
_cell.angle_alpha   90.00
_cell.angle_beta   90.00
_cell.angle_gamma   90.00
#
_symmetry.space_group_name_H-M   'P 1'
#
loop_
_entity.id
_entity.type
_entity.pdbx_description
1 polymer ?
#
loop_
_entity_poly.entity_id
_entity_poly.type
_entity_poly.pdbx_seq_one_letter_code
_entity_poly.pdbx_strand_id
1 'polypeptide(L)'
;MEISALVDSISSFLNLSSSRHIYLDPFDKYYKRVEELLRVLKPIADAAVLNSDLALEEKLCKSFQELNQDVDHSRDLFTSWHPFSSKVYFVLQIESLIPKMRDTIVDTFQFLKSSKHDLPDERSPASLEKCLEKIKHLSYEEISSVIDSALSDQRDGVGPTLEILVKIGENVITSILPLFHKNVILTFLHKLKN
;
A
#
# COMPACT_ATOMS: atom_id res chain seq x y z
N MET A 1 0.41 24.78 -0.12
CA MET A 1 -0.48 24.29 0.96
C MET A 1 -0.71 22.77 0.87
N GLU A 2 -0.59 22.13 -0.30
CA GLU A 2 -0.90 20.70 -0.46
C GLU A 2 0.27 19.75 -0.12
N ILE A 3 1.53 20.20 -0.27
CA ILE A 3 2.71 19.34 -0.07
C ILE A 3 3.05 19.15 1.42
N SER A 4 2.79 20.17 2.25
CA SER A 4 2.91 20.03 3.70
C SER A 4 1.95 18.96 4.22
N ALA A 5 0.74 18.88 3.66
CA ALA A 5 -0.21 17.82 4.01
C ALA A 5 0.33 16.42 3.68
N LEU A 6 0.98 16.25 2.52
CA LEU A 6 1.65 14.98 2.17
C LEU A 6 2.74 14.62 3.18
N VAL A 7 3.61 15.56 3.54
CA VAL A 7 4.68 15.33 4.53
C VAL A 7 4.11 14.96 5.90
N ASP A 8 3.04 15.65 6.32
CA ASP A 8 2.34 15.37 7.58
C ASP A 8 1.67 13.99 7.54
N SER A 9 1.04 13.63 6.42
CA SER A 9 0.39 12.33 6.22
C SER A 9 1.40 11.19 6.23
N ILE A 10 2.54 11.35 5.54
CA ILE A 10 3.67 10.40 5.57
C ILE A 10 4.19 10.25 7.00
N SER A 11 4.45 11.37 7.69
CA SER A 11 4.97 11.33 9.05
C SER A 11 3.98 10.68 10.02
N SER A 12 2.69 10.95 9.86
CA SER A 12 1.62 10.30 10.60
C SER A 12 1.61 8.78 10.37
N PHE A 13 1.72 8.35 9.11
CA PHE A 13 1.80 6.92 8.76
C PHE A 13 3.04 6.25 9.39
N LEU A 14 4.22 6.84 9.23
CA LEU A 14 5.47 6.26 9.74
C LEU A 14 5.52 6.20 11.27
N ASN A 15 4.74 7.06 11.95
CA ASN A 15 4.57 7.04 13.40
C ASN A 15 3.44 6.12 13.87
N LEU A 16 2.80 5.37 12.97
CA LEU A 16 1.89 4.31 13.38
C LEU A 16 2.68 3.28 14.20
N SER A 17 2.34 3.20 15.48
CA SER A 17 2.98 2.23 16.38
C SER A 17 2.69 0.81 15.91
N SER A 18 3.69 0.14 15.34
CA SER A 18 3.59 -1.28 14.96
C SER A 18 3.18 -2.15 16.14
N SER A 19 3.52 -1.73 17.38
CA SER A 19 3.32 -2.46 18.65
C SER A 19 1.90 -2.92 18.97
N ARG A 20 0.85 -2.36 18.36
CA ARG A 20 -0.53 -2.78 18.64
C ARG A 20 -1.00 -4.00 17.84
N HIS A 21 -0.27 -4.39 16.77
CA HIS A 21 -0.77 -5.39 15.82
C HIS A 21 0.29 -6.41 15.34
N ILE A 22 1.49 -6.42 15.95
CA ILE A 22 2.72 -7.20 15.62
C ILE A 22 2.52 -8.71 15.39
N TYR A 23 1.36 -9.28 15.72
CA TYR A 23 1.10 -10.73 15.58
C TYR A 23 -0.07 -11.06 14.65
N LEU A 24 -0.61 -10.08 13.92
CA LEU A 24 -1.77 -10.26 13.05
C LEU A 24 -1.36 -10.20 11.59
N ASP A 25 -0.75 -11.26 11.08
CA ASP A 25 -0.63 -11.41 9.63
C ASP A 25 -2.03 -11.29 8.97
N PRO A 26 -2.11 -10.57 7.84
CA PRO A 26 -0.98 -10.08 7.01
C PRO A 26 -0.59 -8.60 7.24
N PHE A 27 -1.00 -7.99 8.37
CA PHE A 27 -0.79 -6.56 8.64
C PHE A 27 0.67 -6.13 8.46
N ASP A 28 1.61 -6.80 9.13
CA ASP A 28 3.03 -6.45 9.14
C ASP A 28 3.65 -6.51 7.74
N LYS A 29 3.26 -7.51 6.94
CA LYS A 29 3.72 -7.68 5.56
C LYS A 29 3.38 -6.45 4.72
N TYR A 30 2.12 -6.01 4.73
CA TYR A 30 1.70 -4.88 3.92
C TYR A 30 2.10 -3.54 4.52
N TYR A 31 2.17 -3.42 5.85
CA TYR A 31 2.66 -2.21 6.51
C TYR A 31 4.09 -1.89 6.09
N LYS A 32 4.99 -2.90 6.14
CA LYS A 32 6.39 -2.75 5.71
C LYS A 32 6.50 -2.32 4.24
N ARG A 33 5.67 -2.89 3.36
CA ARG A 33 5.66 -2.54 1.93
C ARG A 33 5.31 -1.06 1.71
N VAL A 34 4.29 -0.55 2.39
CA VAL A 34 3.92 0.88 2.32
C VAL A 34 5.00 1.74 2.97
N GLU A 35 5.49 1.35 4.15
CA GLU A 35 6.56 2.04 4.87
C GLU A 35 7.82 2.22 3.99
N GLU A 36 8.22 1.20 3.25
CA GLU A 36 9.37 1.26 2.32
C GLU A 36 9.17 2.29 1.21
N LEU A 37 7.98 2.33 0.60
CA LEU A 37 7.63 3.34 -0.40
C LEU A 37 7.68 4.76 0.19
N LEU A 38 7.09 4.94 1.38
CA LEU A 38 7.03 6.25 2.02
C LEU A 38 8.39 6.75 2.50
N ARG A 39 9.27 5.86 2.96
CA ARG A 39 10.66 6.20 3.29
C ARG A 39 11.45 6.68 2.07
N VAL A 40 11.12 6.20 0.87
CA VAL A 40 11.71 6.68 -0.38
C VAL A 40 11.10 8.03 -0.80
N LEU A 41 9.80 8.21 -0.64
CA LEU A 41 9.09 9.44 -1.00
C LEU A 41 9.42 10.62 -0.07
N LYS A 42 9.54 10.37 1.24
CA LYS A 42 9.60 11.42 2.27
C LYS A 42 10.68 12.48 2.02
N PRO A 43 11.96 12.12 1.74
CA PRO A 43 13.00 13.14 1.53
C PRO A 43 12.69 14.07 0.35
N ILE A 44 12.04 13.55 -0.70
CA ILE A 44 11.67 14.35 -1.87
C ILE A 44 10.52 15.31 -1.54
N ALA A 45 9.53 14.85 -0.76
CA ALA A 45 8.42 15.66 -0.28
C ALA A 45 8.88 16.74 0.72
N ASP A 46 9.75 16.40 1.68
CA ASP A 46 10.35 17.34 2.64
C ASP A 46 11.09 18.47 1.91
N ALA A 47 11.94 18.10 0.95
CA ALA A 47 12.65 19.07 0.13
C ALA A 47 11.70 19.90 -0.75
N ALA A 48 10.50 19.41 -1.08
CA ALA A 48 9.53 20.15 -1.89
C ALA A 48 8.82 21.22 -1.08
N VAL A 49 8.63 20.99 0.22
CA VAL A 49 8.14 22.00 1.16
C VAL A 49 9.15 23.14 1.33
N LEU A 50 10.44 22.82 1.42
CA LEU A 50 11.50 23.82 1.64
C LEU A 50 11.76 24.72 0.43
N ASN A 51 11.41 24.29 -0.77
CA ASN A 51 11.59 25.04 -2.02
C ASN A 51 10.27 25.68 -2.48
N SER A 52 9.55 26.33 -1.56
CA SER A 52 8.25 26.96 -1.83
C SER A 52 8.30 28.14 -2.83
N ASP A 53 9.50 28.65 -3.13
CA ASP A 53 9.72 29.71 -4.13
C ASP A 53 9.76 29.17 -5.58
N LEU A 54 9.85 27.85 -5.78
CA LEU A 54 9.70 27.26 -7.11
C LEU A 54 8.21 27.08 -7.38
N ALA A 55 7.72 27.74 -8.43
CA ALA A 55 6.42 27.41 -9.00
C ALA A 55 6.43 25.95 -9.43
N LEU A 56 5.90 25.07 -8.58
CA LEU A 56 5.82 23.66 -8.89
C LEU A 56 4.82 23.50 -10.02
N GLU A 57 5.24 22.74 -11.02
CA GLU A 57 4.41 22.46 -12.18
C GLU A 57 3.11 21.80 -11.73
N GLU A 58 1.98 22.15 -12.35
CA GLU A 58 0.64 21.64 -12.00
C GLU A 58 0.62 20.11 -11.93
N LYS A 59 1.34 19.46 -12.84
CA LYS A 59 1.50 17.99 -12.87
C LYS A 59 2.09 17.44 -11.57
N LEU A 60 3.10 18.11 -11.01
CA LEU A 60 3.76 17.70 -9.77
C LEU A 60 2.84 17.91 -8.56
N CYS A 61 2.12 19.03 -8.51
CA CYS A 61 1.11 19.27 -7.47
C CYS A 61 0.04 18.18 -7.48
N LYS A 62 -0.47 17.83 -8.66
CA LYS A 62 -1.45 16.75 -8.83
C LYS A 62 -0.92 15.40 -8.34
N SER A 63 0.31 15.03 -8.72
CA SER A 63 0.91 13.78 -8.23
C SER A 63 1.08 13.77 -6.72
N PHE A 64 1.48 14.89 -6.09
CA PHE A 64 1.56 14.96 -4.63
C PHE A 64 0.20 14.90 -3.94
N GLN A 65 -0.84 15.49 -4.53
CA GLN A 65 -2.20 15.38 -4.02
C GLN A 65 -2.72 13.95 -4.09
N GLU A 66 -2.51 13.25 -5.23
CA GLU A 66 -2.87 11.84 -5.40
C GLU A 66 -2.13 10.96 -4.39
N LEU A 67 -0.82 11.19 -4.20
CA LEU A 67 -0.04 10.49 -3.19
C LEU A 67 -0.57 10.75 -1.78
N ASN A 68 -0.97 11.97 -1.44
CA ASN A 68 -1.52 12.26 -0.13
C ASN A 68 -2.79 11.46 0.13
N GLN A 69 -3.69 11.39 -0.86
CA GLN A 69 -4.93 10.61 -0.75
C GLN A 69 -4.64 9.12 -0.57
N ASP A 70 -3.67 8.59 -1.30
CA ASP A 70 -3.30 7.18 -1.20
C ASP A 70 -2.60 6.88 0.15
N VAL A 71 -1.77 7.78 0.67
CA VAL A 71 -1.19 7.65 2.01
C VAL A 71 -2.28 7.69 3.08
N ASP A 72 -3.22 8.63 2.99
CA ASP A 72 -4.35 8.74 3.92
C ASP A 72 -5.21 7.46 3.90
N HIS A 73 -5.54 6.95 2.70
CA HIS A 73 -6.29 5.70 2.56
C HIS A 73 -5.52 4.51 3.14
N SER A 74 -4.21 4.41 2.89
CA SER A 74 -3.40 3.34 3.48
C SER A 74 -3.42 3.41 5.01
N ARG A 75 -3.26 4.61 5.59
CA ARG A 75 -3.33 4.84 7.05
C ARG A 75 -4.69 4.42 7.60
N ASP A 76 -5.78 4.74 6.91
CA ASP A 76 -7.13 4.36 7.35
C ASP A 76 -7.32 2.84 7.36
N LEU A 77 -6.78 2.12 6.36
CA LEU A 77 -6.78 0.65 6.34
C LEU A 77 -6.02 0.05 7.54
N PHE A 78 -4.86 0.60 7.90
CA PHE A 78 -4.08 0.10 9.04
C PHE A 78 -4.67 0.51 10.40
N THR A 79 -5.21 1.72 10.52
CA THR A 79 -5.79 2.20 11.79
C THR A 79 -7.15 1.56 12.08
N SER A 80 -7.91 1.18 11.05
CA SER A 80 -9.15 0.41 11.18
C SER A 80 -8.94 -1.10 11.36
N TRP A 81 -7.70 -1.59 11.33
CA TRP A 81 -7.42 -3.01 11.52
C TRP A 81 -7.66 -3.45 12.97
N HIS A 82 -8.42 -4.53 13.14
CA HIS A 82 -8.71 -5.14 14.44
C HIS A 82 -9.01 -6.64 14.30
N PRO A 83 -9.07 -7.45 15.38
CA PRO A 83 -9.24 -8.91 15.27
C PRO A 83 -10.50 -9.42 14.54
N PHE A 84 -11.49 -8.55 14.31
CA PHE A 84 -12.74 -8.88 13.62
C PHE A 84 -12.84 -8.24 12.22
N SER A 85 -11.82 -7.52 11.76
CA SER A 85 -11.82 -6.94 10.42
C SER A 85 -11.73 -8.05 9.37
N SER A 86 -12.31 -7.80 8.20
CA SER A 86 -12.18 -8.72 7.07
C SER A 86 -10.75 -8.64 6.53
N LYS A 87 -9.97 -9.70 6.78
CA LYS A 87 -8.60 -9.81 6.27
C LYS A 87 -8.55 -9.84 4.75
N VAL A 88 -9.52 -10.51 4.12
CA VAL A 88 -9.66 -10.56 2.65
C VAL A 88 -9.90 -9.17 2.07
N TYR A 89 -10.82 -8.40 2.68
CA TYR A 89 -11.09 -7.03 2.25
C TYR A 89 -9.84 -6.17 2.35
N PHE A 90 -9.17 -6.19 3.51
CA PHE A 90 -7.93 -5.44 3.70
C PHE A 90 -6.87 -5.77 2.64
N VAL A 91 -6.65 -7.07 2.37
CA VAL A 91 -5.69 -7.53 1.34
C VAL A 91 -6.06 -7.00 -0.04
N LEU A 92 -7.33 -7.10 -0.44
CA LEU A 92 -7.80 -6.57 -1.72
C LEU A 92 -7.59 -5.05 -1.81
N GLN A 93 -7.92 -4.30 -0.76
CA GLN A 93 -7.75 -2.84 -0.76
C GLN A 93 -6.26 -2.47 -0.82
N ILE A 94 -5.41 -3.05 0.02
CA ILE A 94 -4.00 -2.66 0.11
C ILE A 94 -3.19 -3.12 -1.11
N GLU A 95 -3.49 -4.29 -1.69
CA GLU A 95 -2.87 -4.75 -2.94
C GLU A 95 -3.34 -3.95 -4.16
N SER A 96 -4.52 -3.33 -4.13
CA SER A 96 -4.90 -2.37 -5.17
C SER A 96 -4.18 -1.02 -5.04
N LEU A 97 -3.83 -0.63 -3.81
CA LEU A 97 -3.31 0.69 -3.49
C LEU A 97 -1.78 0.79 -3.68
N ILE A 98 -1.04 -0.23 -3.25
CA ILE A 98 0.43 -0.23 -3.32
C ILE A 98 0.97 -0.02 -4.74
N PRO A 99 0.48 -0.72 -5.78
CA PRO A 99 0.93 -0.50 -7.16
C PRO A 99 0.64 0.92 -7.64
N LYS A 100 -0.55 1.45 -7.34
CA LYS A 100 -0.92 2.82 -7.68
C LYS A 100 0.03 3.84 -7.04
N MET A 101 0.31 3.71 -5.74
CA MET A 101 1.27 4.57 -5.03
C MET A 101 2.66 4.50 -5.66
N ARG A 102 3.13 3.28 -5.92
CA ARG A 102 4.42 3.03 -6.56
C ARG A 102 4.53 3.74 -7.90
N ASP A 103 3.54 3.56 -8.77
CA ASP A 103 3.53 4.13 -10.12
C ASP A 103 3.55 5.66 -10.05
N THR A 104 2.72 6.27 -9.19
CA THR A 104 2.72 7.72 -8.99
C THR A 104 4.05 8.23 -8.44
N ILE A 105 4.72 7.52 -7.53
CA ILE A 105 6.07 7.87 -7.03
C ILE A 105 7.09 7.82 -8.18
N VAL A 106 7.07 6.75 -8.97
CA VAL A 106 7.98 6.56 -10.10
C VAL A 106 7.81 7.68 -11.13
N ASP A 107 6.57 7.97 -11.52
CA ASP A 107 6.24 9.03 -12.48
C ASP A 107 6.68 10.41 -11.95
N THR A 108 6.46 10.66 -10.66
CA THR A 108 6.91 11.89 -9.99
C THR A 108 8.43 12.03 -10.06
N PHE A 109 9.17 10.96 -9.77
CA PHE A 109 10.64 11.00 -9.74
C PHE A 109 11.23 11.11 -11.14
N GLN A 110 10.65 10.45 -12.13
CA GLN A 110 11.03 10.60 -13.54
C GLN A 110 10.79 12.02 -14.03
N PHE A 111 9.65 12.62 -13.66
CA PHE A 111 9.33 13.99 -13.98
C PHE A 111 10.33 14.98 -13.35
N LEU A 112 10.63 14.82 -12.06
CA LEU A 112 11.65 15.60 -11.36
C LEU A 112 13.04 15.46 -11.98
N LYS A 113 13.40 14.26 -12.45
CA LYS A 113 14.67 14.01 -13.15
C LYS A 113 14.73 14.73 -14.51
N SER A 114 13.60 14.81 -15.21
CA SER A 114 13.51 15.43 -16.54
C SER A 114 13.40 16.95 -16.52
N SER A 115 12.91 17.50 -15.41
CA SER A 115 12.74 18.94 -15.22
C SER A 115 14.05 19.56 -14.74
N LYS A 116 14.42 20.71 -15.33
CA LYS A 116 15.65 21.45 -14.99
C LYS A 116 15.47 22.32 -13.74
N HIS A 117 14.71 21.86 -12.75
CA HIS A 117 14.62 22.59 -11.49
C HIS A 117 16.02 22.56 -10.84
N ASP A 118 16.52 23.71 -10.41
CA ASP A 118 17.75 23.78 -9.61
C ASP A 118 17.44 23.16 -8.25
N LEU A 119 17.68 21.86 -8.14
CA LEU A 119 17.34 21.10 -6.94
C LEU A 119 18.56 21.03 -6.01
N PRO A 120 18.40 21.26 -4.69
CA PRO A 120 19.51 21.13 -3.73
C PRO A 120 20.06 19.69 -3.72
N ASP A 121 21.32 19.53 -3.27
CA ASP A 121 22.19 18.34 -3.38
C ASP A 121 21.52 16.97 -3.08
N GLU A 122 20.48 16.93 -2.25
CA GLU A 122 19.70 15.74 -1.90
C GLU A 122 18.84 15.18 -3.05
N ARG A 123 18.62 15.99 -4.08
CA ARG A 123 17.81 15.72 -5.27
C ARG A 123 18.65 15.63 -6.55
N SER A 124 19.95 15.39 -6.42
CA SER A 124 20.78 15.11 -7.58
C SER A 124 20.16 13.98 -8.41
N PRO A 125 20.30 14.00 -9.75
CA PRO A 125 19.82 12.91 -10.60
C PRO A 125 20.31 11.52 -10.14
N ALA A 126 21.48 11.44 -9.50
CA ALA A 126 22.02 10.21 -8.91
C ALA A 126 21.24 9.74 -7.66
N SER A 127 20.78 10.66 -6.81
CA SER A 127 19.92 10.36 -5.66
C SER A 127 18.55 9.86 -6.10
N LEU A 128 17.93 10.51 -7.08
CA LEU A 128 16.67 10.08 -7.69
C LEU A 128 16.79 8.71 -8.36
N GLU A 129 17.89 8.46 -9.09
CA GLU A 129 18.16 7.15 -9.68
C GLU A 129 18.24 6.06 -8.62
N LYS A 130 18.97 6.31 -7.53
CA LYS A 130 19.08 5.37 -6.40
C LYS A 130 17.71 5.08 -5.79
N CYS A 131 16.84 6.07 -5.69
CA CYS A 131 15.48 5.87 -5.20
C CYS A 131 14.61 5.06 -6.17
N LEU A 132 14.70 5.34 -7.48
CA LEU A 132 14.00 4.56 -8.50
C LEU A 132 14.44 3.10 -8.50
N GLU A 133 15.75 2.83 -8.36
CA GLU A 133 16.27 1.46 -8.24
C GLU A 133 15.75 0.78 -6.97
N LYS A 134 15.72 1.48 -5.82
CA LYS A 134 15.11 0.94 -4.60
C LYS A 134 13.66 0.51 -4.84
N ILE A 135 12.86 1.34 -5.50
CA ILE A 135 11.46 1.04 -5.79
C ILE A 135 11.32 -0.12 -6.78
N LYS A 136 12.17 -0.21 -7.81
CA LYS A 136 12.16 -1.33 -8.76
C LYS A 136 12.43 -2.68 -8.10
N HIS A 137 13.31 -2.70 -7.10
CA HIS A 137 13.67 -3.92 -6.37
C HIS A 137 12.61 -4.38 -5.36
N LEU A 138 11.58 -3.57 -5.07
CA LEU A 138 10.47 -4.00 -4.23
C LEU A 138 9.61 -5.01 -5.00
N SER A 139 9.82 -6.30 -4.75
CA SER A 139 8.98 -7.38 -5.28
C SER A 139 7.71 -7.53 -4.45
N TYR A 140 6.56 -7.53 -5.10
CA TYR A 140 5.27 -7.72 -4.44
C TYR A 140 4.62 -9.01 -4.95
N GLU A 141 4.64 -10.05 -4.12
CA GLU A 141 3.71 -11.17 -4.32
C GLU A 141 2.31 -10.72 -3.93
N GLU A 142 1.36 -10.91 -4.86
CA GLU A 142 -0.04 -10.52 -4.77
C GLU A 142 -0.93 -11.77 -4.74
N ILE A 143 -1.82 -11.83 -3.74
CA ILE A 143 -2.82 -12.90 -3.61
C ILE A 143 -4.20 -12.46 -4.12
N SER A 144 -4.40 -11.16 -4.36
CA SER A 144 -5.62 -10.54 -4.88
C SER A 144 -6.16 -11.26 -6.11
N SER A 145 -5.32 -11.57 -7.10
CA SER A 145 -5.71 -12.30 -8.30
C SER A 145 -6.33 -13.68 -8.00
N VAL A 146 -5.81 -14.38 -6.99
CA VAL A 146 -6.33 -15.68 -6.53
C VAL A 146 -7.67 -15.49 -5.80
N ILE A 147 -7.79 -14.43 -4.99
CA ILE A 147 -9.03 -14.07 -4.30
C ILE A 147 -10.11 -13.69 -5.31
N ASP A 148 -9.80 -12.87 -6.32
CA ASP A 148 -10.74 -12.43 -7.35
C ASP A 148 -11.23 -13.58 -8.22
N SER A 149 -10.34 -14.52 -8.54
CA SER A 149 -10.72 -15.78 -9.20
C SER A 149 -11.69 -16.58 -8.33
N ALA A 150 -11.36 -16.77 -7.04
CA ALA A 150 -12.21 -17.50 -6.10
C ALA A 150 -13.61 -16.87 -5.95
N LEU A 151 -13.68 -15.53 -5.91
CA LEU A 151 -14.93 -14.79 -5.83
C LEU A 151 -15.74 -14.88 -7.12
N SER A 152 -15.08 -14.90 -8.28
CA SER A 152 -15.74 -15.08 -9.57
C SER A 152 -16.32 -16.49 -9.71
N ASP A 153 -15.55 -17.54 -9.38
CA ASP A 153 -16.03 -18.92 -9.38
C ASP A 153 -17.22 -19.11 -8.43
N GLN A 154 -17.19 -18.43 -7.28
CA GLN A 154 -18.29 -18.45 -6.32
C GLN A 154 -19.56 -17.78 -6.85
N ARG A 155 -19.43 -16.65 -7.57
CA ARG A 155 -20.54 -15.94 -8.21
C ARG A 155 -21.17 -16.79 -9.32
N ASP A 156 -20.35 -17.54 -10.04
CA ASP A 156 -20.78 -18.39 -11.16
C ASP A 156 -21.32 -19.77 -10.69
N GLY A 157 -21.39 -19.99 -9.37
CA GLY A 157 -21.95 -21.21 -8.78
C GLY A 157 -21.02 -22.42 -8.77
N VAL A 158 -19.80 -22.29 -9.29
CA VAL A 158 -18.76 -23.32 -9.30
C VAL A 158 -18.13 -23.47 -7.91
N GLY A 159 -17.89 -22.34 -7.24
CA GLY A 159 -17.21 -22.27 -5.96
C GLY A 159 -15.69 -22.48 -6.06
N PRO A 160 -14.90 -21.95 -5.10
CA PRO A 160 -13.45 -22.07 -5.12
C PRO A 160 -12.98 -23.49 -4.78
N THR A 161 -11.91 -23.94 -5.43
CA THR A 161 -11.29 -25.23 -5.12
C THR A 161 -10.60 -25.22 -3.75
N LEU A 162 -10.38 -26.41 -3.17
CA LEU A 162 -9.67 -26.54 -1.89
C LEU A 162 -8.25 -25.96 -1.97
N GLU A 163 -7.55 -26.14 -3.09
CA GLU A 163 -6.22 -25.60 -3.33
C GLU A 163 -6.22 -24.07 -3.28
N ILE A 164 -7.19 -23.42 -3.93
CA ILE A 164 -7.37 -21.97 -3.91
C ILE A 164 -7.66 -21.49 -2.48
N LEU A 165 -8.54 -22.19 -1.74
CA LEU A 165 -8.86 -21.85 -0.36
C LEU A 165 -7.65 -21.98 0.58
N VAL A 166 -6.81 -23.01 0.40
CA VAL A 166 -5.56 -23.18 1.15
C VAL A 166 -4.60 -22.03 0.85
N LYS A 167 -4.40 -21.70 -0.43
CA LYS A 167 -3.52 -20.59 -0.85
C LYS A 167 -3.96 -19.24 -0.29
N ILE A 168 -5.26 -18.97 -0.25
CA ILE A 168 -5.84 -17.79 0.40
C ILE A 168 -5.59 -17.86 1.92
N GLY A 169 -5.86 -19.00 2.55
CA GLY A 169 -5.64 -19.20 3.99
C GLY A 169 -4.20 -18.94 4.41
N GLU A 170 -3.21 -19.42 3.67
CA GLU A 170 -1.78 -19.22 3.95
C GLU A 170 -1.35 -17.75 3.84
N ASN A 171 -1.93 -16.99 2.91
CA ASN A 171 -1.53 -15.60 2.66
C ASN A 171 -2.31 -14.58 3.49
N VAL A 172 -3.50 -14.95 3.95
CA VAL A 172 -4.43 -14.05 4.67
C VAL A 172 -4.55 -14.43 6.15
N ILE A 173 -4.23 -15.67 6.53
CA ILE A 173 -4.50 -16.24 7.86
C ILE A 173 -3.28 -17.04 8.37
N THR A 174 -2.10 -16.44 8.50
CA THR A 174 -0.87 -17.14 8.93
C THR A 174 -0.74 -17.43 10.44
N SER A 175 -1.83 -17.44 11.20
CA SER A 175 -1.84 -17.96 12.58
C SER A 175 -3.26 -18.25 12.98
N ILE A 176 -3.73 -19.49 12.79
CA ILE A 176 -3.96 -20.50 13.85
C ILE A 176 -4.14 -21.87 13.14
N LEU A 177 -3.06 -22.65 12.92
CA LEU A 177 -3.25 -24.10 12.87
C LEU A 177 -3.95 -24.48 14.20
N PRO A 178 -5.02 -25.29 14.31
CA PRO A 178 -6.05 -25.79 13.40
C PRO A 178 -7.48 -25.69 14.03
N LEU A 179 -7.79 -24.67 14.83
CA LEU A 179 -8.97 -24.68 15.72
C LEU A 179 -10.34 -24.41 15.07
N PHE A 180 -10.41 -24.02 13.80
CA PHE A 180 -11.70 -23.72 13.13
C PHE A 180 -11.80 -24.27 11.69
N HIS A 181 -11.14 -25.39 11.39
CA HIS A 181 -11.28 -26.06 10.10
C HIS A 181 -12.78 -26.23 9.76
N LYS A 182 -13.19 -25.66 8.62
CA LYS A 182 -14.53 -25.58 8.00
C LYS A 182 -15.46 -24.43 8.40
N ASN A 183 -15.68 -24.10 9.68
CA ASN A 183 -16.82 -23.25 10.02
C ASN A 183 -16.65 -21.76 9.71
N VAL A 184 -15.45 -21.18 9.82
CA VAL A 184 -15.26 -19.72 9.62
C VAL A 184 -15.30 -19.34 8.13
N ILE A 185 -14.68 -20.15 7.26
CA ILE A 185 -14.72 -19.94 5.81
C ILE A 185 -16.15 -20.13 5.29
N LEU A 186 -16.86 -21.17 5.75
CA LEU A 186 -18.28 -21.37 5.40
C LEU A 186 -19.18 -20.24 5.92
N THR A 187 -18.92 -19.70 7.11
CA THR A 187 -19.70 -18.58 7.65
C THR A 187 -19.44 -17.28 6.88
N PHE A 188 -18.21 -17.06 6.42
CA PHE A 188 -17.85 -15.90 5.59
C PHE A 188 -18.51 -15.98 4.20
N LEU A 189 -18.51 -17.15 3.57
CA LEU A 189 -19.21 -17.39 2.30
C LEU A 189 -20.74 -17.36 2.45
N HIS A 190 -21.29 -17.79 3.59
CA HIS A 190 -22.72 -17.76 3.87
C HIS A 190 -23.24 -16.34 4.14
N LYS A 191 -22.41 -15.44 4.70
CA LYS A 191 -22.76 -14.03 4.87
C LYS A 191 -22.72 -13.21 3.58
N LEU A 192 -22.01 -13.66 2.55
CA LEU A 192 -22.03 -13.07 1.21
C LEU A 192 -23.25 -13.51 0.38
N LYS A 193 -24.09 -14.42 0.92
CA LYS A 193 -25.29 -14.96 0.27
C LYS A 193 -26.59 -14.25 0.65
N ASN A 194 -26.55 -13.23 1.53
CA ASN A 194 -27.71 -12.43 1.94
C ASN A 194 -27.47 -10.95 1.67
#